data_AF-A0A7S0JB90-F1
#
_entry.id   AF-A0A7S0JB90-F1
#
_cell.length_a   1.000
_cell.length_b   1.000
_cell.length_c   1.000
_cell.angle_alpha   90.00
_cell.angle_beta   90.00
_cell.angle_gamma   90.00
#
_symmetry.space_group_name_H-M   'P 1'
#
loop_
_entity.id
_entity.type
_entity.pdbx_description
1 polymer ?
#
loop_
_entity_poly.entity_id
_entity_poly.type
_entity_poly.pdbx_seq_one_letter_code
_entity_poly.pdbx_strand_id
1 'polypeptide(L)'
;MRLCTVRGHGMLQCVTFDSAVLDAMRSSRIYPAACTDWPPNLLLHVYLERVHRVRVRPSLCNPNALLLDLPASACAEPLLGRVCSALEKLCELLAAAKWAPIFDAVRRPR
;
A
#
# COMPACT_ATOMS: atom_id res chain seq x y z
N MET A 1 -17.14 7.52 -2.77
CA MET A 1 -16.39 6.40 -3.38
C MET A 1 -15.53 5.76 -2.30
N ARG A 2 -15.62 4.44 -2.06
CA ARG A 2 -14.81 3.75 -1.03
C ARG A 2 -13.48 3.32 -1.67
N LEU A 3 -12.36 3.87 -1.22
CA LEU A 3 -11.04 3.66 -1.84
C LEU A 3 -10.36 2.35 -1.41
N CYS A 4 -10.65 1.90 -0.19
CA CYS A 4 -10.21 0.60 0.29
C CYS A 4 -11.20 0.04 1.32
N THR A 5 -11.08 -1.26 1.58
CA THR A 5 -11.81 -1.96 2.64
C THR A 5 -10.82 -2.74 3.49
N VAL A 6 -10.94 -2.64 4.80
CA VAL A 6 -10.14 -3.41 5.75
C VAL A 6 -10.99 -4.56 6.26
N ARG A 7 -10.48 -5.79 6.17
CA ARG A 7 -11.13 -7.01 6.68
C ARG A 7 -10.11 -7.82 7.47
N GLY A 8 -10.53 -8.43 8.57
CA GLY A 8 -9.66 -9.29 9.36
C GLY A 8 -10.35 -9.84 10.60
N HIS A 9 -9.86 -10.99 11.07
CA HIS A 9 -10.18 -11.57 12.37
C HIS A 9 -8.85 -11.83 13.08
N GLY A 10 -8.66 -11.28 14.29
CA GLY A 10 -7.41 -11.40 15.03
C GLY A 10 -6.25 -10.59 14.44
N MET A 11 -5.05 -11.17 14.38
CA MET A 11 -3.80 -10.47 14.01
C MET A 11 -3.59 -10.26 12.50
N LEU A 12 -4.42 -10.89 11.65
CA LEU A 12 -4.33 -10.76 10.20
C LEU A 12 -5.34 -9.72 9.73
N GLN A 13 -4.84 -8.54 9.41
CA GLN A 13 -5.61 -7.48 8.77
C GLN A 13 -5.27 -7.42 7.29
N CYS A 14 -6.29 -7.47 6.45
CA CYS A 14 -6.20 -7.38 5.00
C CYS A 14 -6.80 -6.04 4.54
N VAL A 15 -6.05 -5.28 3.78
CA VAL A 15 -6.49 -4.03 3.15
C VAL A 15 -6.66 -4.30 1.67
N THR A 16 -7.89 -4.17 1.16
CA THR A 16 -8.20 -4.34 -0.27
C THR A 16 -8.54 -2.98 -0.86
N PHE A 17 -7.84 -2.59 -1.93
CA PHE A 17 -8.04 -1.33 -2.63
C PHE A 17 -9.02 -1.48 -3.80
N ASP A 18 -9.66 -0.38 -4.17
CA ASP A 18 -10.54 -0.31 -5.33
C ASP A 18 -9.75 -0.58 -6.63
N SER A 19 -10.27 -1.49 -7.47
CA SER A 19 -9.60 -1.89 -8.72
C SER A 19 -9.47 -0.72 -9.69
N ALA A 20 -10.48 0.15 -9.80
CA ALA A 20 -10.44 1.28 -10.72
C ALA A 20 -9.32 2.28 -10.37
N VAL A 21 -9.03 2.44 -9.07
CA VAL A 21 -7.94 3.30 -8.60
C VAL A 21 -6.57 2.69 -8.94
N LEU A 22 -6.42 1.39 -8.75
CA LEU A 22 -5.17 0.69 -9.09
C LEU A 22 -4.95 0.63 -10.61
N ASP A 23 -6.01 0.44 -11.39
CA ASP A 23 -5.94 0.50 -12.86
C ASP A 23 -5.57 1.90 -13.33
N ALA A 24 -6.15 2.96 -12.75
CA ALA A 24 -5.76 4.34 -13.04
C ALA A 24 -4.29 4.62 -12.70
N MET A 25 -3.79 4.06 -11.59
CA MET A 25 -2.37 4.15 -11.22
C MET A 25 -1.47 3.47 -12.28
N ARG A 26 -1.84 2.26 -12.74
CA ARG A 26 -1.10 1.53 -13.79
C ARG A 26 -1.09 2.27 -15.13
N SER A 27 -2.21 2.88 -15.50
CA SER A 27 -2.33 3.64 -16.75
C SER A 27 -1.68 5.03 -16.69
N SER A 28 -1.16 5.46 -15.54
CA SER A 28 -0.57 6.78 -15.41
C SER A 28 0.77 6.90 -16.14
N ARG A 29 0.94 7.97 -16.93
CA ARG A 29 2.18 8.25 -17.69
C ARG A 29 3.39 8.65 -16.82
N ILE A 30 3.19 8.81 -15.51
CA ILE A 30 4.26 9.11 -14.54
C ILE A 30 5.11 7.85 -14.26
N TYR A 31 4.65 6.70 -14.72
CA TYR A 31 5.21 5.39 -14.48
C TYR A 31 6.41 5.12 -15.40
N PRO A 32 7.65 5.03 -14.89
CA PRO A 32 8.80 4.68 -15.72
C PRO A 32 8.72 3.22 -16.17
N ALA A 33 9.18 2.93 -17.39
CA ALA A 33 9.07 1.62 -18.06
C ALA A 33 9.74 0.43 -17.32
N ALA A 34 10.56 0.68 -16.30
CA ALA A 34 11.12 -0.39 -15.45
C ALA A 34 10.18 -0.80 -14.31
N CYS A 35 9.31 0.13 -13.88
CA CYS A 35 8.30 -0.16 -12.87
C CYS A 35 7.02 -0.68 -13.51
N THR A 36 6.80 -0.52 -14.83
CA THR A 36 5.56 -0.91 -15.56
C THR A 36 5.13 -2.35 -15.40
N ASP A 37 6.09 -3.24 -15.14
CA ASP A 37 5.84 -4.66 -14.99
C ASP A 37 5.47 -5.06 -13.56
N TRP A 38 5.64 -4.14 -12.59
CA TRP A 38 5.39 -4.44 -11.18
C TRP A 38 3.89 -4.36 -10.89
N PRO A 39 3.30 -5.35 -10.21
CA PRO A 39 1.89 -5.30 -9.86
C PRO A 39 1.63 -4.18 -8.83
N PRO A 40 0.44 -3.53 -8.85
CA PRO A 40 0.09 -2.43 -7.96
C PRO A 40 0.34 -2.72 -6.48
N ASN A 41 -0.06 -3.88 -6.00
CA ASN A 41 0.16 -4.31 -4.61
C ASN A 41 1.66 -4.34 -4.24
N LEU A 42 2.55 -4.68 -5.16
CA LEU A 42 4.00 -4.67 -4.90
C LEU A 42 4.53 -3.23 -4.79
N LEU A 43 4.04 -2.31 -5.62
CA LEU A 43 4.38 -0.89 -5.53
C LEU A 43 3.95 -0.30 -4.19
N LEU A 44 2.70 -0.59 -3.79
CA LEU A 44 2.15 -0.13 -2.51
C LEU A 44 2.91 -0.73 -1.31
N HIS A 45 3.29 -2.00 -1.42
CA HIS A 45 4.13 -2.66 -0.43
C HIS A 45 5.47 -1.93 -0.24
N VAL A 46 6.19 -1.66 -1.33
CA VAL A 46 7.48 -0.97 -1.29
C VAL A 46 7.34 0.45 -0.73
N TYR A 47 6.29 1.18 -1.12
CA TYR A 47 5.99 2.50 -0.57
C TYR A 47 5.81 2.46 0.94
N LEU A 48 4.94 1.57 1.45
CA LEU A 48 4.69 1.43 2.89
C LEU A 48 5.93 1.00 3.66
N GLU A 49 6.73 0.06 3.12
CA GLU A 49 7.96 -0.40 3.75
C GLU A 49 9.02 0.72 3.81
N ARG A 50 9.24 1.44 2.71
CA ARG A 50 10.36 2.40 2.61
C ARG A 50 10.04 3.76 3.20
N VAL A 51 8.83 4.26 2.99
CA VAL A 51 8.42 5.61 3.42
C VAL A 51 7.92 5.60 4.85
N HIS A 52 7.11 4.60 5.20
CA HIS A 52 6.42 4.56 6.49
C HIS A 52 6.97 3.52 7.47
N ARG A 53 7.95 2.70 7.04
CA ARG A 53 8.51 1.59 7.83
C ARG A 53 7.44 0.61 8.30
N VAL A 54 6.36 0.48 7.52
CA VAL A 54 5.25 -0.44 7.79
C VAL A 54 5.48 -1.71 6.97
N ARG A 55 5.58 -2.84 7.66
CA ARG A 55 5.69 -4.14 7.00
C ARG A 55 4.30 -4.61 6.58
N VAL A 56 4.17 -4.82 5.27
CA VAL A 56 2.98 -5.42 4.66
C VAL A 56 3.45 -6.50 3.70
N ARG A 57 2.56 -7.40 3.28
CA ARG A 57 2.84 -8.40 2.25
C ARG A 57 1.79 -8.28 1.14
N PRO A 58 2.18 -8.29 -0.14
CA PRO A 58 1.23 -8.42 -1.22
C PRO A 58 0.43 -9.72 -1.07
N SER A 59 -0.88 -9.68 -1.26
CA SER A 59 -1.69 -10.90 -1.30
C SER A 59 -1.46 -11.63 -2.61
N LEU A 60 -1.14 -12.93 -2.53
CA LEU A 60 -1.01 -13.81 -3.70
C LEU A 60 -2.36 -14.18 -4.31
N CYS A 61 -3.44 -14.14 -3.52
CA CYS A 61 -4.78 -14.53 -3.95
C CYS A 61 -5.62 -13.35 -4.45
N ASN A 62 -5.23 -12.11 -4.12
CA ASN A 62 -5.93 -10.90 -4.57
C ASN A 62 -4.91 -9.80 -4.92
N PRO A 63 -4.79 -9.43 -6.21
CA PRO A 63 -3.81 -8.44 -6.67
C PRO A 63 -4.07 -7.02 -6.16
N ASN A 64 -5.25 -6.77 -5.59
CA ASN A 64 -5.65 -5.48 -5.03
C ASN A 64 -5.52 -5.45 -3.50
N ALA A 65 -4.96 -6.49 -2.88
CA ALA A 65 -4.90 -6.60 -1.43
C ALA A 65 -3.47 -6.61 -0.88
N LEU A 66 -3.34 -6.00 0.30
CA LEU A 66 -2.16 -6.04 1.16
C LEU A 66 -2.52 -6.68 2.49
N LEU A 67 -1.65 -7.55 2.97
CA LEU A 67 -1.72 -8.16 4.29
C LEU A 67 -0.81 -7.37 5.23
N LEU A 68 -1.37 -6.82 6.31
CA LEU A 68 -0.59 -6.15 7.35
C LEU A 68 0.14 -7.21 8.17
N ASP A 69 1.45 -7.06 8.31
CA ASP A 69 2.29 -7.94 9.13
C ASP A 69 2.54 -7.26 10.48
N LEU A 70 1.57 -7.40 11.37
CA LEU A 70 1.62 -6.85 12.73
C LEU A 70 2.11 -7.94 13.68
N PRO A 71 3.24 -7.75 14.37
CA PRO A 71 3.66 -8.67 15.42
C PRO A 71 2.56 -8.84 16.48
N ALA A 72 2.41 -10.02 17.05
CA ALA A 72 1.46 -10.27 18.14
C ALA A 72 1.65 -9.32 19.34
N SER A 73 2.89 -8.91 19.58
CA SER A 73 3.28 -7.94 20.61
C SER A 73 3.03 -6.47 20.21
N ALA A 74 2.65 -6.21 18.97
CA ALA A 74 2.51 -4.88 18.40
C ALA A 74 1.13 -4.24 18.62
N CYS A 75 0.32 -4.81 19.53
CA CYS A 75 -0.81 -4.11 20.14
C CYS A 75 -0.39 -2.90 20.99
N ALA A 76 0.90 -2.57 21.06
CA ALA A 76 1.36 -1.28 21.54
C ALA A 76 0.81 -0.16 20.64
N GLU A 77 -0.04 0.71 21.21
CA GLU A 77 -0.63 1.91 20.60
C GLU A 77 0.27 2.67 19.60
N PRO A 78 1.58 2.91 19.85
CA PRO A 78 2.42 3.67 18.92
C PRO A 78 2.62 3.00 17.55
N LEU A 79 2.57 1.67 17.46
CA LEU A 79 2.76 0.97 16.18
C LEU A 79 1.47 0.95 15.35
N LEU A 80 0.34 0.72 16.01
CA LEU A 80 -0.99 0.83 15.38
C LEU A 80 -1.24 2.24 14.85
N GLY A 81 -0.92 3.28 15.63
CA GLY A 81 -1.04 4.67 15.18
C GLY A 81 -0.21 4.96 13.92
N ARG A 82 1.03 4.45 13.84
CA ARG A 82 1.87 4.59 12.64
C ARG A 82 1.26 3.89 11.43
N VAL A 83 0.72 2.68 11.61
CA VAL A 83 0.11 1.91 10.53
C VAL A 83 -1.15 2.62 10.02
N CYS A 84 -2.02 3.08 10.91
CA CYS A 84 -3.20 3.86 10.54
C CYS A 84 -2.81 5.14 9.78
N SER A 85 -1.86 5.93 10.30
CA SER A 85 -1.41 7.16 9.64
C SER A 85 -0.79 6.89 8.26
N ALA A 86 -0.01 5.80 8.12
CA ALA A 86 0.55 5.39 6.83
C ALA A 86 -0.53 5.01 5.81
N LEU A 87 -1.57 4.28 6.24
CA LEU A 87 -2.69 3.88 5.41
C LEU A 87 -3.58 5.07 5.04
N GLU A 88 -3.84 5.98 5.98
CA GLU A 88 -4.53 7.25 5.72
C GLU A 88 -3.77 8.05 4.66
N LYS A 89 -2.45 8.20 4.84
CA LYS A 89 -1.63 8.95 3.88
C LYS A 89 -1.63 8.30 2.51
N LEU A 90 -1.56 6.97 2.46
CA LEU A 90 -1.69 6.25 1.20
C LEU A 90 -3.05 6.51 0.55
N CYS A 91 -4.15 6.42 1.31
CA CYS A 91 -5.49 6.69 0.80
C CYS A 91 -5.63 8.12 0.28
N GLU A 92 -5.06 9.12 0.96
CA GLU A 92 -5.01 10.51 0.47
C GLU A 92 -4.31 10.62 -0.89
N LEU A 93 -3.15 9.96 -1.05
CA LEU A 93 -2.40 9.97 -2.31
C LEU A 93 -3.19 9.30 -3.42
N LEU A 94 -3.81 8.15 -3.13
CA LEU A 94 -4.65 7.41 -4.08
C LEU A 94 -5.88 8.22 -4.48
N ALA A 95 -6.56 8.86 -3.53
CA ALA A 95 -7.72 9.72 -3.78
C ALA A 95 -7.38 10.92 -4.67
N ALA A 96 -6.22 11.53 -4.43
CA ALA A 96 -5.75 12.70 -5.16
C ALA A 96 -5.05 12.35 -6.49
N ALA A 97 -5.00 11.07 -6.88
CA ALA A 97 -4.24 10.57 -8.02
C ALA A 97 -2.76 11.01 -8.03
N LYS A 98 -2.15 11.12 -6.84
CA LYS A 98 -0.76 11.54 -6.65
C LYS A 98 0.15 10.33 -6.55
N TRP A 99 0.55 9.81 -7.71
CA TRP A 99 1.35 8.57 -7.81
C TRP A 99 2.86 8.78 -7.62
N ALA A 100 3.37 9.99 -7.87
CA ALA A 100 4.81 10.27 -7.85
C ALA A 100 5.51 9.84 -6.55
N PRO A 101 4.98 10.10 -5.33
CA PRO A 101 5.61 9.66 -4.09
C PRO A 101 5.71 8.14 -3.96
N ILE A 102 4.73 7.40 -4.51
CA ILE A 102 4.70 5.93 -4.51
C ILE A 102 5.81 5.41 -5.43
N PHE A 103 5.94 5.97 -6.63
CA PHE A 103 6.96 5.56 -7.60
C PHE A 103 8.38 5.97 -7.18
N ASP A 104 8.55 7.14 -6.59
CA ASP A 104 9.85 7.60 -6.08
C ASP A 104 10.38 6.68 -4.98
N ALA A 105 9.49 6.10 -4.17
CA ALA A 105 9.87 5.11 -3.16
C ALA A 105 10.49 3.86 -3.79
N VAL A 106 10.04 3.45 -4.99
CA VAL A 106 10.56 2.28 -5.72
C VAL A 106 11.91 2.58 -6.37
N ARG A 107 12.11 3.80 -6.89
CA ARG A 107 13.34 4.19 -7.61
C ARG A 107 14.60 4.28 -6.75
N ARG A 108 14.47 4.54 -5.45
CA ARG A 108 15.64 4.74 -4.58
C ARG A 108 16.42 3.42 -4.40
N PRO A 109 17.74 3.35 -4.64
CA PRO A 109 18.53 2.19 -4.24
C PRO A 109 18.48 2.03 -2.70
N ARG A 110 18.56 0.77 -2.22
CA ARG A 110 18.59 0.44 -0.79
C ARG A 110 19.94 0.81 -0.18
#